data_AF-A0A1X0CS32-F1
#
_entry.id   AF-A0A1X0CS32-F1
#
_cell.length_a   1.000
_cell.length_b   1.000
_cell.length_c   1.000
_cell.angle_alpha   90.00
_cell.angle_beta   90.00
_cell.angle_gamma   90.00
#
_symmetry.space_group_name_H-M   'P 1'
#
loop_
_entity.id
_entity.type
_entity.pdbx_description
1 polymer ?
#
loop_
_entity_poly.entity_id
_entity_poly.type
_entity_poly.pdbx_seq_one_letter_code
_entity_poly.pdbx_strand_id
1 'polypeptide(L)'
;MRALIDVSGARAFAVPGRVPGTAGVEGMLIEGPQGWGEFSPRCEAEASRAFVAATEAGTVGWPDPVRGRIPVAATVGTADPAVAGEIVAATGVRTLRVPIGARPHTDGQDRARLRAARSALGDAGCLRPVLEPGWDTAAGLAALIDDAGGVQFVEVTDGHPEAIARLRGQAGVPVAAPAPDADPRRLADYADIAVLSVAALGGVRRALRLAELTGLPAVVNSPGESSLGIAAGLALAGALAELPFDCGLGDLGRLAGDLVERVRMLAPVDGHLPVAPMPPAPDPRQLDRFAVSDPARWHELLVRVARGGPD
;
A
#
# COMPACT_ATOMS: atom_id res chain seq x y z
N MET A 1 -28.63 -9.35 -14.28
CA MET A 1 -27.31 -9.09 -14.87
C MET A 1 -26.48 -10.34 -14.57
N ARG A 2 -26.26 -11.25 -15.55
CA ARG A 2 -25.26 -12.33 -15.36
C ARG A 2 -23.96 -11.62 -15.00
N ALA A 3 -23.36 -11.96 -13.87
CA ALA A 3 -22.16 -11.28 -13.38
C ALA A 3 -21.13 -11.26 -14.53
N LEU A 4 -20.66 -10.08 -14.91
CA LEU A 4 -19.61 -9.92 -15.93
C LEU A 4 -18.30 -10.60 -15.51
N ILE A 5 -18.23 -11.09 -14.26
CA ILE A 5 -17.09 -11.75 -13.65
C ILE A 5 -17.51 -13.15 -13.21
N ASP A 6 -16.76 -14.15 -13.66
CA ASP A 6 -16.85 -15.52 -13.18
C ASP A 6 -15.83 -15.74 -12.05
N VAL A 7 -16.31 -15.68 -10.81
CA VAL A 7 -15.47 -15.91 -9.63
C VAL A 7 -15.08 -17.38 -9.46
N SER A 8 -15.69 -18.32 -10.19
CA SER A 8 -15.32 -19.74 -10.12
C SER A 8 -14.01 -20.05 -10.85
N GLY A 9 -13.63 -19.21 -11.82
CA GLY A 9 -12.34 -19.27 -12.50
C GLY A 9 -11.21 -18.51 -11.80
N ALA A 10 -11.49 -17.86 -10.67
CA ALA A 10 -10.50 -17.07 -9.95
C ALA A 10 -9.36 -17.94 -9.41
N ARG A 11 -8.12 -17.47 -9.53
CA ARG A 11 -6.94 -18.24 -9.14
C ARG A 11 -6.32 -17.71 -7.85
N ALA A 12 -6.21 -18.57 -6.85
CA ALA A 12 -5.51 -18.24 -5.61
C ALA A 12 -3.98 -18.22 -5.83
N PHE A 13 -3.30 -17.32 -5.13
CA PHE A 13 -1.85 -17.21 -5.13
C PHE A 13 -1.30 -16.93 -3.72
N ALA A 14 -0.02 -17.26 -3.50
CA ALA A 14 0.75 -16.88 -2.34
C ALA A 14 2.19 -16.56 -2.75
N VAL A 15 2.56 -15.28 -2.72
CA VAL A 15 3.93 -14.82 -2.95
C VAL A 15 4.57 -14.51 -1.60
N PRO A 16 5.59 -15.29 -1.17
CA PRO A 16 6.23 -15.06 0.12
C PRO A 16 7.05 -13.76 0.12
N GLY A 17 7.31 -13.23 1.31
CA GLY A 17 8.31 -12.19 1.48
C GLY A 17 9.70 -12.66 1.03
N ARG A 18 10.50 -11.76 0.48
CA ARG A 18 11.86 -12.05 -0.01
C ARG A 18 12.78 -12.51 1.11
N VAL A 19 12.64 -11.90 2.28
CA VAL A 19 13.41 -12.22 3.47
C VAL A 19 12.56 -13.09 4.39
N PRO A 20 13.09 -14.22 4.91
CA PRO A 20 12.35 -15.05 5.87
C PRO A 20 11.83 -14.23 7.05
N GLY A 21 10.57 -14.42 7.41
CA GLY A 21 9.92 -13.68 8.50
C GLY A 21 9.33 -12.32 8.10
N THR A 22 9.49 -11.88 6.84
CA THR A 22 8.76 -10.72 6.31
C THR A 22 7.42 -11.12 5.71
N ALA A 23 6.42 -10.25 5.82
CA ALA A 23 5.10 -10.48 5.25
C ALA A 23 5.15 -10.60 3.72
N GLY A 24 4.52 -11.64 3.19
CA GLY A 24 4.22 -11.77 1.76
C GLY A 24 2.85 -11.22 1.40
N VAL A 25 2.31 -11.68 0.27
CA VAL A 25 0.94 -11.41 -0.16
C VAL A 25 0.27 -12.68 -0.64
N GLU A 26 -0.98 -12.84 -0.23
CA GLU A 26 -1.83 -13.97 -0.61
C GLU A 26 -3.20 -13.42 -0.98
N GLY A 27 -3.85 -14.07 -1.93
CA GLY A 27 -5.13 -13.61 -2.43
C GLY A 27 -5.61 -14.41 -3.62
N MET A 28 -6.51 -13.81 -4.41
CA MET A 28 -7.02 -14.35 -5.66
C MET A 28 -6.88 -13.35 -6.79
N LEU A 29 -6.68 -13.85 -8.00
CA LEU A 29 -6.82 -13.07 -9.23
C LEU A 29 -8.19 -13.29 -9.84
N ILE A 30 -8.84 -12.18 -10.18
CA ILE A 30 -10.18 -12.15 -10.75
C ILE A 30 -10.07 -11.65 -12.17
N GLU A 31 -10.48 -12.47 -13.14
CA GLU A 31 -10.57 -12.08 -14.54
C GLU A 31 -11.93 -11.44 -14.82
N GLY A 32 -11.92 -10.34 -15.57
CA GLY A 32 -13.10 -9.72 -16.14
C GLY A 32 -12.88 -9.36 -17.62
N PRO A 33 -13.93 -8.87 -18.31
CA PRO A 33 -13.88 -8.59 -19.74
C PRO A 33 -12.81 -7.59 -20.20
N GLN A 34 -12.33 -6.73 -19.29
CA GLN A 34 -11.35 -5.67 -19.57
C GLN A 34 -9.96 -5.96 -18.97
N GLY A 35 -9.78 -7.07 -18.25
CA GLY A 35 -8.50 -7.40 -17.63
C GLY A 35 -8.65 -8.08 -16.26
N TRP A 36 -7.66 -7.86 -15.41
CA TRP A 36 -7.48 -8.63 -14.17
C TRP A 36 -7.48 -7.73 -12.95
N GLY A 37 -7.96 -8.24 -11.81
CA GLY A 37 -7.82 -7.58 -10.52
C GLY A 37 -7.27 -8.50 -9.44
N GLU A 38 -6.60 -7.91 -8.47
CA GLU A 38 -6.08 -8.61 -7.29
C GLU A 38 -7.06 -8.45 -6.11
N PHE A 39 -7.51 -9.58 -5.59
CA PHE A 39 -8.29 -9.68 -4.37
C PHE A 39 -7.42 -10.23 -3.23
N SER A 40 -6.83 -9.33 -2.44
CA SER A 40 -5.91 -9.67 -1.33
C SER A 40 -6.22 -8.83 -0.07
N PRO A 41 -7.44 -8.92 0.50
CA PRO A 41 -7.81 -8.18 1.70
C PRO A 41 -6.89 -8.53 2.88
N ARG A 42 -6.55 -7.53 3.71
CA ARG A 42 -5.67 -7.74 4.87
C ARG A 42 -6.44 -8.14 6.12
N CYS A 43 -7.73 -7.87 6.17
CA CYS A 43 -8.64 -8.36 7.19
C CYS A 43 -10.04 -8.63 6.62
N GLU A 44 -10.88 -9.34 7.38
CA GLU A 44 -12.24 -9.69 6.94
C GLU A 44 -13.11 -8.46 6.67
N ALA A 45 -12.91 -7.37 7.43
CA ALA A 45 -13.64 -6.11 7.28
C ALA A 45 -13.33 -5.36 5.97
N GLU A 46 -12.24 -5.71 5.28
CA GLU A 46 -11.88 -5.15 3.96
C GLU A 46 -12.42 -5.99 2.80
N ALA A 47 -12.85 -7.22 3.03
CA ALA A 47 -13.08 -8.19 1.95
C ALA A 47 -14.11 -7.73 0.92
N SER A 48 -15.26 -7.18 1.34
CA SER A 48 -16.26 -6.68 0.39
C SER A 48 -15.73 -5.53 -0.47
N ARG A 49 -14.95 -4.61 0.12
CA ARG A 49 -14.34 -3.49 -0.60
C ARG A 49 -13.22 -3.95 -1.52
N ALA A 50 -12.33 -4.82 -1.05
CA ALA A 50 -11.28 -5.41 -1.86
C ALA A 50 -11.86 -6.16 -3.07
N PHE A 51 -13.00 -6.84 -2.90
CA PHE A 51 -13.71 -7.46 -4.02
C PHE A 51 -14.17 -6.42 -5.05
N VAL A 52 -14.85 -5.35 -4.61
CA VAL A 52 -15.24 -4.25 -5.51
C VAL A 52 -14.03 -3.67 -6.24
N ALA A 53 -12.92 -3.41 -5.54
CA ALA A 53 -11.69 -2.90 -6.12
C ALA A 53 -11.10 -3.85 -7.19
N ALA A 54 -11.04 -5.15 -6.89
CA ALA A 54 -10.54 -6.16 -7.82
C ALA A 54 -11.44 -6.28 -9.07
N THR A 55 -12.75 -6.16 -8.91
CA THR A 55 -13.68 -6.24 -10.03
C THR A 55 -13.68 -4.99 -10.93
N GLU A 56 -13.36 -3.81 -10.39
CA GLU A 56 -13.38 -2.54 -11.13
C GLU A 56 -12.43 -2.58 -12.34
N ALA A 57 -11.19 -3.03 -12.12
CA ALA A 57 -10.17 -3.09 -13.16
C ALA A 57 -10.59 -4.00 -14.33
N GLY A 58 -11.24 -5.13 -14.02
CA GLY A 58 -11.69 -6.10 -15.02
C GLY A 58 -13.02 -5.76 -15.70
N THR A 59 -13.79 -4.75 -15.24
CA THR A 59 -15.14 -4.49 -15.77
C THR A 59 -15.32 -3.08 -16.31
N VAL A 60 -15.19 -2.08 -15.46
CA VAL A 60 -15.42 -0.66 -15.81
C VAL A 60 -14.10 0.01 -16.22
N GLY A 61 -12.95 -0.58 -15.88
CA GLY A 61 -11.63 0.00 -16.07
C GLY A 61 -11.41 1.18 -15.12
N TRP A 62 -10.26 1.83 -15.20
CA TRP A 62 -9.94 2.99 -14.35
C TRP A 62 -10.24 4.33 -15.02
N PRO A 63 -10.40 5.43 -14.26
CA PRO A 63 -10.43 6.78 -14.82
C PRO A 63 -9.16 7.12 -15.60
N ASP A 64 -9.28 8.01 -16.59
CA ASP A 64 -8.13 8.48 -17.36
C ASP A 64 -7.11 9.19 -16.46
N PRO A 65 -5.81 8.88 -16.58
CA PRO A 65 -4.81 9.53 -15.76
C PRO A 65 -4.49 10.93 -16.29
N VAL A 66 -4.32 11.88 -15.37
CA VAL A 66 -3.79 13.23 -15.66
C VAL A 66 -2.26 13.27 -15.62
N ARG A 67 -1.61 12.18 -15.20
CA ARG A 67 -0.15 12.01 -15.21
C ARG A 67 0.27 10.56 -15.49
N GLY A 68 1.33 10.39 -16.29
CA GLY A 68 1.80 9.08 -16.76
C GLY A 68 2.92 8.44 -15.94
N ARG A 69 3.52 9.16 -14.99
CA ARG A 69 4.58 8.65 -14.11
C ARG A 69 4.30 9.08 -12.67
N ILE A 70 4.42 8.13 -11.75
CA ILE A 70 4.13 8.31 -10.33
C ILE A 70 5.44 8.24 -9.55
N PRO A 71 5.82 9.28 -8.78
CA PRO A 71 6.94 9.17 -7.85
C PRO A 71 6.55 8.21 -6.72
N VAL A 72 7.48 7.33 -6.33
CA VAL A 72 7.20 6.29 -5.34
C VAL A 72 8.22 6.26 -4.21
N ALA A 73 7.74 5.84 -3.05
CA ALA A 73 8.52 5.53 -1.87
C ALA A 73 8.68 4.00 -1.73
N ALA A 74 9.77 3.58 -1.10
CA ALA A 74 10.03 2.18 -0.75
C ALA A 74 10.11 2.00 0.77
N THR A 75 9.72 0.83 1.26
CA THR A 75 9.69 0.51 2.68
C THR A 75 10.92 -0.30 3.10
N VAL A 76 11.66 0.22 4.07
CA VAL A 76 12.89 -0.38 4.61
C VAL A 76 12.65 -0.84 6.05
N GLY A 77 12.74 -2.16 6.27
CA GLY A 77 12.51 -2.77 7.58
C GLY A 77 13.78 -3.16 8.35
N THR A 78 14.96 -2.81 7.84
CA THR A 78 16.27 -3.25 8.36
C THR A 78 17.05 -2.11 9.02
N ALA A 79 17.89 -2.46 10.00
CA ALA A 79 18.83 -1.54 10.63
C ALA A 79 20.19 -1.51 9.91
N ASP A 80 20.34 -2.29 8.84
CA ASP A 80 21.54 -2.31 8.01
C ASP A 80 21.51 -1.16 6.97
N PRO A 81 22.39 -0.16 7.09
CA PRO A 81 22.46 0.94 6.14
C PRO A 81 22.87 0.50 4.73
N ALA A 82 23.61 -0.61 4.58
CA ALA A 82 23.99 -1.12 3.27
C ALA A 82 22.75 -1.60 2.50
N VAL A 83 21.87 -2.36 3.15
CA VAL A 83 20.61 -2.83 2.54
C VAL A 83 19.68 -1.65 2.21
N ALA A 84 19.61 -0.62 3.08
CA ALA A 84 18.87 0.59 2.77
C ALA A 84 19.44 1.33 1.54
N GLY A 85 20.77 1.43 1.46
CA GLY A 85 21.49 2.01 0.32
C GLY A 85 21.30 1.22 -0.97
N GLU A 86 21.28 -0.12 -0.90
CA GLU A 86 20.98 -0.99 -2.03
C GLU A 86 19.56 -0.77 -2.57
N ILE A 87 18.57 -0.59 -1.68
CA ILE A 87 17.19 -0.29 -2.08
C ILE A 87 17.14 1.06 -2.81
N VAL A 88 17.76 2.11 -2.25
CA VAL A 88 17.82 3.44 -2.89
C VAL A 88 18.52 3.36 -4.24
N ALA A 89 19.67 2.68 -4.33
CA ALA A 89 20.42 2.54 -5.57
C ALA A 89 19.68 1.75 -6.64
N ALA A 90 18.99 0.67 -6.26
CA ALA A 90 18.26 -0.19 -7.18
C ALA A 90 16.98 0.44 -7.72
N THR A 91 16.33 1.30 -6.94
CA THR A 91 15.01 1.85 -7.25
C THR A 91 15.04 3.32 -7.67
N GLY A 92 16.05 4.08 -7.25
CA GLY A 92 16.15 5.53 -7.42
C GLY A 92 15.17 6.34 -6.56
N VAL A 93 14.50 5.71 -5.57
CA VAL A 93 13.55 6.43 -4.71
C VAL A 93 14.25 7.49 -3.86
N ARG A 94 13.55 8.61 -3.66
CA ARG A 94 14.02 9.70 -2.77
C ARG A 94 13.29 9.71 -1.43
N THR A 95 12.36 8.78 -1.24
CA THR A 95 11.57 8.64 -0.03
C THR A 95 11.63 7.21 0.49
N LEU A 96 11.98 7.04 1.77
CA LEU A 96 11.89 5.75 2.45
C LEU A 96 10.83 5.78 3.56
N ARG A 97 10.06 4.70 3.61
CA ARG A 97 9.12 4.39 4.69
C ARG A 97 9.78 3.41 5.65
N VAL A 98 9.67 3.62 6.95
CA VAL A 98 10.34 2.78 7.96
C VAL A 98 9.31 2.34 9.01
N PRO A 99 8.92 1.05 9.00
CA PRO A 99 8.09 0.48 10.05
C PRO A 99 8.77 0.57 11.41
N ILE A 100 8.07 1.10 12.40
CA ILE A 100 8.52 1.23 13.79
C ILE A 100 7.41 0.78 14.74
N GLY A 101 7.79 0.43 15.97
CA GLY A 101 6.82 0.06 16.99
C GLY A 101 6.34 -1.39 16.98
N ALA A 102 6.72 -2.19 15.98
CA ALA A 102 6.41 -3.61 15.95
C ALA A 102 7.10 -4.34 17.10
N ARG A 103 6.32 -4.95 18.01
CA ARG A 103 6.86 -5.85 19.03
C ARG A 103 7.38 -7.14 18.38
N PRO A 104 8.50 -7.72 18.86
CA PRO A 104 9.23 -7.40 20.08
C PRO A 104 10.34 -6.33 19.90
N HIS A 105 10.35 -5.56 18.81
CA HIS A 105 11.39 -4.56 18.61
C HIS A 105 11.38 -3.50 19.72
N THR A 106 12.56 -3.01 20.04
CA THR A 106 12.81 -1.94 21.01
C THR A 106 12.98 -0.59 20.30
N ASP A 107 12.77 0.52 21.01
CA ASP A 107 13.04 1.87 20.51
C ASP A 107 14.47 2.03 19.97
N GLY A 108 15.44 1.31 20.55
CA GLY A 108 16.82 1.28 20.06
C GLY A 108 16.94 0.66 18.67
N GLN A 109 16.16 -0.38 18.37
CA GLN A 109 16.11 -0.99 17.04
C GLN A 109 15.38 -0.07 16.05
N ASP A 110 14.28 0.56 16.44
CA ASP A 110 13.57 1.54 15.60
C ASP A 110 14.47 2.72 15.23
N ARG A 111 15.18 3.27 16.21
CA ARG A 111 16.20 4.31 16.03
C ARG A 111 17.28 3.89 15.05
N ALA A 112 17.78 2.66 15.17
CA ALA A 112 18.80 2.14 14.26
C ALA A 112 18.29 2.05 12.81
N ARG A 113 17.03 1.60 12.61
CA ARG A 113 16.38 1.57 11.29
C ARG A 113 16.20 2.95 10.68
N LEU A 114 15.72 3.92 11.47
CA LEU A 114 15.54 5.29 11.02
C LEU A 114 16.87 5.94 10.62
N ARG A 115 17.93 5.75 11.42
CA ARG A 115 19.27 6.27 11.10
C ARG A 115 19.88 5.60 9.87
N ALA A 116 19.69 4.29 9.70
CA ALA A 116 20.13 3.56 8.52
C ALA A 116 19.44 4.09 7.25
N ALA A 117 18.13 4.28 7.29
CA ALA A 117 17.35 4.85 6.19
C ALA A 117 17.75 6.30 5.88
N ARG A 118 17.94 7.14 6.92
CA ARG A 118 18.43 8.53 6.76
C ARG A 118 19.81 8.56 6.09
N SER A 119 20.74 7.72 6.55
CA SER A 119 22.10 7.62 5.98
C SER A 119 22.05 7.25 4.48
N ALA A 120 21.19 6.29 4.11
CA ALA A 120 21.01 5.86 2.72
C ALA A 120 20.39 6.94 1.82
N LEU A 121 19.46 7.74 2.35
CA LEU A 121 18.79 8.83 1.63
C LEU A 121 19.62 10.09 1.48
N GLY A 122 20.52 10.35 2.43
CA GLY A 122 21.19 11.64 2.59
C GLY A 122 20.22 12.77 2.99
N ASP A 123 20.74 14.00 2.96
CA ASP A 123 20.03 15.18 3.47
C ASP A 123 18.85 15.62 2.60
N ALA A 124 18.88 15.31 1.31
CA ALA A 124 17.84 15.70 0.36
C ALA A 124 16.65 14.72 0.31
N GLY A 125 16.76 13.55 0.94
CA GLY A 125 15.72 12.52 0.91
C GLY A 125 14.67 12.67 2.02
N CYS A 126 13.48 12.13 1.77
CA CYS A 126 12.36 12.15 2.71
C CYS A 126 12.26 10.84 3.48
N LEU A 127 12.07 10.93 4.79
CA LEU A 127 11.88 9.78 5.67
C LEU A 127 10.48 9.80 6.27
N ARG A 128 9.81 8.64 6.32
CA ARG A 128 8.47 8.48 6.89
C ARG A 128 8.42 7.29 7.84
N PRO A 129 8.34 7.50 9.15
CA PRO A 129 8.03 6.42 10.08
C PRO A 129 6.61 5.90 9.84
N VAL A 130 6.45 4.57 9.80
CA VAL A 130 5.15 3.90 9.70
C VAL A 130 4.92 3.20 11.04
N LEU A 131 3.90 3.64 11.78
CA LEU A 131 3.57 3.06 13.08
C LEU A 131 2.87 1.72 12.88
N GLU A 132 3.46 0.68 13.43
CA GLU A 132 2.88 -0.65 13.43
C GLU A 132 1.76 -0.76 14.49
N PRO A 133 0.77 -1.67 14.29
CA PRO A 133 -0.34 -1.84 15.22
C PRO A 133 0.11 -2.08 16.66
N GLY A 134 -0.58 -1.44 17.62
CA GLY A 134 -0.30 -1.59 19.05
C GLY A 134 0.81 -0.68 19.60
N TRP A 135 1.31 0.27 18.80
CA TRP A 135 2.21 1.30 19.29
C TRP A 135 1.47 2.35 20.14
N ASP A 136 1.85 2.51 21.41
CA ASP A 136 1.08 3.29 22.42
C ASP A 136 1.83 4.53 22.96
N THR A 137 3.11 4.73 22.64
CA THR A 137 3.94 5.74 23.33
C THR A 137 4.34 6.91 22.45
N ALA A 138 3.41 7.85 22.26
CA ALA A 138 3.67 9.16 21.66
C ALA A 138 4.93 9.87 22.20
N ALA A 139 5.26 9.67 23.49
CA ALA A 139 6.44 10.25 24.15
C ALA A 139 7.80 9.78 23.56
N GLY A 140 7.86 8.61 22.91
CA GLY A 140 9.09 8.12 22.28
C GLY A 140 9.28 8.62 20.85
N LEU A 141 8.20 8.96 20.15
CA LEU A 141 8.25 9.27 18.72
C LEU A 141 8.95 10.58 18.40
N ALA A 142 8.70 11.64 19.16
CA ALA A 142 9.39 12.93 18.95
C ALA A 142 10.92 12.75 19.05
N ALA A 143 11.39 12.01 20.07
CA ALA A 143 12.80 11.69 20.21
C ALA A 143 13.32 10.85 19.02
N LEU A 144 12.57 9.83 18.58
CA LEU A 144 12.96 9.03 17.40
C LEU A 144 13.04 9.88 16.12
N ILE A 145 12.13 10.83 15.93
CA ILE A 145 12.11 11.76 14.80
C ILE A 145 13.33 12.68 14.84
N ASP A 146 13.63 13.27 16.00
CA ASP A 146 14.78 14.17 16.17
C ASP A 146 16.09 13.41 15.90
N ASP A 147 16.21 12.20 16.43
CA ASP A 147 17.36 11.31 16.20
C ASP A 147 17.55 10.86 14.75
N ALA A 148 16.49 10.94 13.94
CA ALA A 148 16.53 10.65 12.51
C ALA A 148 16.83 11.90 11.66
N GLY A 149 17.04 13.06 12.29
CA GLY A 149 17.24 14.34 11.60
C GLY A 149 15.96 14.90 10.99
N GLY A 150 14.81 14.60 11.59
CA GLY A 150 13.49 14.99 11.09
C GLY A 150 12.89 13.99 10.09
N VAL A 151 11.58 14.12 9.87
CA VAL A 151 10.78 13.26 8.99
C VAL A 151 9.76 14.10 8.21
N GLN A 152 9.23 13.58 7.10
CA GLN A 152 8.23 14.31 6.30
C GLN A 152 6.86 14.33 7.00
N PHE A 153 6.44 13.17 7.50
CA PHE A 153 5.25 12.96 8.32
C PHE A 153 5.32 11.55 8.92
N VAL A 154 4.46 11.28 9.89
CA VAL A 154 4.29 9.95 10.48
C VAL A 154 3.05 9.29 9.89
N GLU A 155 3.17 8.05 9.45
CA GLU A 155 2.06 7.25 8.94
C GLU A 155 1.50 6.35 10.05
N VAL A 156 0.19 6.40 10.24
CA VAL A 156 -0.57 5.46 11.07
C VAL A 156 -1.27 4.47 10.16
N THR A 157 -1.17 3.17 10.44
CA THR A 157 -1.86 2.13 9.65
C THR A 157 -3.26 1.83 10.15
N ASP A 158 -3.50 2.02 11.44
CA ASP A 158 -4.74 1.75 12.13
C ASP A 158 -4.81 2.50 13.47
N GLY A 159 -6.00 2.58 14.06
CA GLY A 159 -6.17 3.19 15.37
C GLY A 159 -7.46 4.01 15.48
N HIS A 160 -7.85 4.26 16.72
CA HIS A 160 -9.02 5.07 17.02
C HIS A 160 -8.71 6.57 16.82
N PRO A 161 -9.62 7.38 16.23
CA PRO A 161 -9.41 8.81 15.98
C PRO A 161 -8.78 9.61 17.14
N GLU A 162 -9.22 9.39 18.37
CA GLU A 162 -8.74 10.05 19.58
C GLU A 162 -7.26 9.75 19.86
N ALA A 163 -6.81 8.52 19.57
CA ALA A 163 -5.40 8.16 19.70
C ALA A 163 -4.55 8.85 18.64
N ILE A 164 -5.05 8.95 17.40
CA ILE A 164 -4.38 9.63 16.29
C ILE A 164 -4.32 11.15 16.56
N ALA A 165 -5.39 11.75 17.07
CA ALA A 165 -5.41 13.17 17.44
C ALA A 165 -4.41 13.48 18.56
N ARG A 166 -4.31 12.60 19.57
CA ARG A 166 -3.31 12.72 20.64
C ARG A 166 -1.89 12.61 20.08
N LEU A 167 -1.65 11.64 19.21
CA LEU A 167 -0.37 11.47 18.52
C LEU A 167 0.00 12.72 17.73
N ARG A 168 -0.92 13.25 16.93
CA ARG A 168 -0.75 14.48 16.14
C ARG A 168 -0.35 15.67 17.01
N GLY A 169 -0.95 15.82 18.19
CA GLY A 169 -0.58 16.88 19.13
C GLY A 169 0.82 16.75 19.75
N GLN A 170 1.44 15.56 19.67
CA GLN A 170 2.70 15.24 20.34
C GLN A 170 3.86 14.98 19.37
N ALA A 171 3.59 14.58 18.14
CA ALA A 171 4.60 14.16 17.16
C ALA A 171 5.48 15.32 16.66
N GLY A 172 4.98 16.57 16.70
CA GLY A 172 5.69 17.74 16.19
C GLY A 172 5.83 17.82 14.66
N VAL A 173 5.23 16.85 13.95
CA VAL A 173 5.21 16.73 12.48
C VAL A 173 3.81 16.31 12.03
N PRO A 174 3.45 16.46 10.75
CA PRO A 174 2.15 16.03 10.25
C PRO A 174 1.92 14.53 10.46
N VAL A 175 0.66 14.15 10.66
CA VAL A 175 0.22 12.76 10.79
C VAL A 175 -0.66 12.36 9.61
N ALA A 176 -0.29 11.29 8.93
CA ALA A 176 -1.07 10.66 7.87
C ALA A 176 -1.84 9.46 8.41
N ALA A 177 -3.13 9.35 8.07
CA ALA A 177 -3.98 8.25 8.52
C ALA A 177 -4.94 7.78 7.41
N PRO A 178 -5.44 6.52 7.47
CA PRO A 178 -6.40 6.01 6.50
C PRO A 178 -7.71 6.79 6.54
N ALA A 179 -8.29 7.06 5.37
CA ALA A 179 -9.59 7.72 5.30
C ALA A 179 -10.70 6.81 5.85
N PRO A 180 -11.57 7.30 6.76
CA PRO A 180 -12.69 6.51 7.28
C PRO A 180 -13.79 6.38 6.22
N ASP A 181 -14.50 5.25 6.26
CA ASP A 181 -15.55 4.94 5.26
C ASP A 181 -16.83 5.78 5.41
N ALA A 182 -17.29 6.00 6.65
CA ALA A 182 -18.62 6.54 6.92
C ALA A 182 -18.68 8.07 6.82
N ASP A 183 -17.67 8.76 7.37
CA ASP A 183 -17.59 10.21 7.35
C ASP A 183 -16.14 10.67 7.06
N PRO A 184 -15.73 10.68 5.79
CA PRO A 184 -14.36 11.00 5.37
C PRO A 184 -13.90 12.39 5.84
N ARG A 185 -14.84 13.33 6.02
CA ARG A 185 -14.55 14.70 6.47
C ARG A 185 -13.99 14.74 7.89
N ARG A 186 -14.38 13.79 8.74
CA ARG A 186 -13.88 13.68 10.11
C ARG A 186 -12.40 13.38 10.20
N LEU A 187 -11.78 12.91 9.11
CA LEU A 187 -10.33 12.70 9.09
C LEU A 187 -9.56 13.97 9.46
N ALA A 188 -10.04 15.14 9.03
CA ALA A 188 -9.43 16.43 9.34
C ALA A 188 -9.45 16.79 10.84
N ASP A 189 -10.31 16.13 11.63
CA ASP A 189 -10.37 16.33 13.08
C ASP A 189 -9.13 15.74 13.79
N TYR A 190 -8.48 14.73 13.18
CA TYR A 190 -7.42 13.96 13.85
C TYR A 190 -6.17 13.67 13.01
N ALA A 191 -6.16 13.95 11.71
CA ALA A 191 -5.02 13.77 10.83
C ALA A 191 -4.81 14.96 9.88
N ASP A 192 -3.60 15.08 9.33
CA ASP A 192 -3.21 16.14 8.41
C ASP A 192 -3.20 15.68 6.94
N ILE A 193 -3.04 14.35 6.73
CA ILE A 193 -2.88 13.74 5.40
C ILE A 193 -3.75 12.49 5.31
N ALA A 194 -4.44 12.32 4.18
CA ALA A 194 -5.22 11.13 3.87
C ALA A 194 -4.36 10.04 3.21
N VAL A 195 -4.28 8.87 3.85
CA VAL A 195 -3.71 7.67 3.24
C VAL A 195 -4.80 6.94 2.47
N LEU A 196 -4.57 6.73 1.17
CA LEU A 196 -5.50 6.07 0.27
C LEU A 196 -4.96 4.70 -0.15
N SER A 197 -5.70 3.63 0.16
CA SER A 197 -5.41 2.27 -0.29
C SER A 197 -6.58 1.77 -1.14
N VAL A 198 -6.32 1.43 -2.40
CA VAL A 198 -7.39 1.14 -3.37
C VAL A 198 -8.21 -0.08 -2.97
N ALA A 199 -7.55 -1.17 -2.57
CA ALA A 199 -8.22 -2.38 -2.11
C ALA A 199 -9.06 -2.10 -0.85
N ALA A 200 -8.49 -1.37 0.12
CA ALA A 200 -9.17 -1.06 1.37
C ALA A 200 -10.33 -0.06 1.18
N LEU A 201 -10.30 0.80 0.17
CA LEU A 201 -11.33 1.83 -0.07
C LEU A 201 -12.39 1.41 -1.10
N GLY A 202 -12.23 0.26 -1.76
CA GLY A 202 -13.23 -0.25 -2.68
C GLY A 202 -13.11 0.27 -4.11
N GLY A 203 -11.89 0.48 -4.59
CA GLY A 203 -11.61 0.84 -5.98
C GLY A 203 -11.17 2.29 -6.17
N VAL A 204 -10.64 2.56 -7.36
CA VAL A 204 -10.04 3.83 -7.77
C VAL A 204 -11.08 4.95 -7.75
N ARG A 205 -12.26 4.74 -8.34
CA ARG A 205 -13.30 5.79 -8.38
C ARG A 205 -13.79 6.17 -6.98
N ARG A 206 -14.00 5.17 -6.12
CA ARG A 206 -14.41 5.42 -4.74
C ARG A 206 -13.29 6.14 -3.98
N ALA A 207 -12.05 5.71 -4.13
CA ALA A 207 -10.91 6.38 -3.50
C ALA A 207 -10.74 7.84 -3.95
N LEU A 208 -10.94 8.16 -5.23
CA LEU A 208 -10.95 9.56 -5.73
C LEU A 208 -12.04 10.38 -5.05
N ARG A 209 -13.26 9.86 -4.97
CA ARG A 209 -14.37 10.54 -4.29
C ARG A 209 -14.07 10.77 -2.81
N LEU A 210 -13.47 9.80 -2.14
CA LEU A 210 -13.08 9.92 -0.73
C LEU A 210 -11.98 10.96 -0.56
N ALA A 211 -10.99 11.02 -1.45
CA ALA A 211 -9.94 12.04 -1.44
C ALA A 211 -10.50 13.46 -1.57
N GLU A 212 -11.51 13.67 -2.43
CA GLU A 212 -12.20 14.96 -2.53
C GLU A 212 -12.99 15.30 -1.26
N LEU A 213 -13.64 14.29 -0.65
CA LEU A 213 -14.47 14.49 0.54
C LEU A 213 -13.66 14.76 1.80
N THR A 214 -12.45 14.21 1.95
CA THR A 214 -11.59 14.50 3.11
C THR A 214 -11.13 15.95 3.12
N GLY A 215 -10.91 16.54 1.93
CA GLY A 215 -10.36 17.88 1.80
C GLY A 215 -8.91 18.02 2.29
N LEU A 216 -8.22 16.91 2.52
CA LEU A 216 -6.82 16.86 2.96
C LEU A 216 -5.89 16.51 1.80
N PRO A 217 -4.61 16.92 1.85
CA PRO A 217 -3.57 16.33 1.01
C PRO A 217 -3.58 14.81 1.11
N ALA A 218 -3.39 14.11 -0.01
CA ALA A 218 -3.47 12.65 -0.06
C ALA A 218 -2.14 12.00 -0.47
N VAL A 219 -1.90 10.81 0.06
CA VAL A 219 -0.84 9.88 -0.36
C VAL A 219 -1.46 8.53 -0.69
N VAL A 220 -1.06 7.93 -1.82
CA VAL A 220 -1.50 6.59 -2.20
C VAL A 220 -0.51 5.56 -1.68
N ASN A 221 -0.99 4.56 -0.95
CA ASN A 221 -0.18 3.49 -0.40
C ASN A 221 -0.77 2.13 -0.77
N SER A 222 0.10 1.13 -0.91
CA SER A 222 -0.26 -0.28 -1.00
C SER A 222 0.23 -1.02 0.25
N PRO A 223 -0.53 -1.99 0.80
CA PRO A 223 -0.07 -2.86 1.88
C PRO A 223 0.93 -3.94 1.42
N GLY A 224 1.53 -3.80 0.23
CA GLY A 224 2.45 -4.77 -0.36
C GLY A 224 1.72 -5.79 -1.23
N GLU A 225 1.02 -5.30 -2.24
CA GLU A 225 0.35 -6.12 -3.27
C GLU A 225 1.33 -6.59 -4.37
N SER A 226 0.87 -7.48 -5.26
CA SER A 226 1.59 -7.82 -6.49
C SER A 226 1.55 -6.67 -7.50
N SER A 227 2.17 -6.82 -8.69
CA SER A 227 2.03 -5.81 -9.75
C SER A 227 0.57 -5.56 -10.15
N LEU A 228 -0.35 -6.51 -9.97
CA LEU A 228 -1.77 -6.30 -10.27
C LEU A 228 -2.43 -5.32 -9.29
N GLY A 229 -2.24 -5.48 -7.99
CA GLY A 229 -2.75 -4.53 -7.00
C GLY A 229 -2.03 -3.17 -7.05
N ILE A 230 -0.69 -3.16 -7.23
CA ILE A 230 0.08 -1.92 -7.41
C ILE A 230 -0.45 -1.12 -8.61
N ALA A 231 -0.82 -1.77 -9.71
CA ALA A 231 -1.36 -1.08 -10.89
C ALA A 231 -2.64 -0.29 -10.56
N ALA A 232 -3.52 -0.82 -9.69
CA ALA A 232 -4.71 -0.10 -9.24
C ALA A 232 -4.33 1.15 -8.41
N GLY A 233 -3.32 1.04 -7.53
CA GLY A 233 -2.74 2.17 -6.82
C GLY A 233 -2.15 3.24 -7.76
N LEU A 234 -1.44 2.83 -8.82
CA LEU A 234 -0.90 3.75 -9.83
C LEU A 234 -2.00 4.43 -10.63
N ALA A 235 -3.10 3.74 -10.92
CA ALA A 235 -4.26 4.34 -11.57
C ALA A 235 -4.90 5.43 -10.70
N LEU A 236 -5.05 5.18 -9.38
CA LEU A 236 -5.50 6.21 -8.44
C LEU A 236 -4.55 7.41 -8.41
N ALA A 237 -3.24 7.18 -8.21
CA ALA A 237 -2.24 8.24 -8.17
C ALA A 237 -2.16 9.03 -9.51
N GLY A 238 -2.39 8.34 -10.63
CA GLY A 238 -2.46 8.92 -11.96
C GLY A 238 -3.66 9.84 -12.16
N ALA A 239 -4.79 9.55 -11.52
CA ALA A 239 -6.05 10.27 -11.68
C ALA A 239 -6.31 11.37 -10.62
N LEU A 240 -5.61 11.35 -9.48
CA LEU A 240 -5.72 12.41 -8.47
C LEU A 240 -5.40 13.79 -9.08
N ALA A 241 -6.02 14.87 -8.60
CA ALA A 241 -5.71 16.21 -9.11
C ALA A 241 -4.27 16.62 -8.75
N GLU A 242 -3.91 16.43 -7.48
CA GLU A 242 -2.59 16.72 -6.93
C GLU A 242 -1.96 15.47 -6.32
N LEU A 243 -0.63 15.42 -6.34
CA LEU A 243 0.13 14.32 -5.76
C LEU A 243 1.36 14.88 -5.03
N PRO A 244 1.17 15.48 -3.84
CA PRO A 244 2.24 16.19 -3.14
C PRO A 244 3.30 15.27 -2.51
N PHE A 245 3.03 13.96 -2.46
CA PHE A 245 3.87 12.98 -1.79
C PHE A 245 4.18 11.79 -2.70
N ASP A 246 5.43 11.30 -2.65
CA ASP A 246 5.81 10.02 -3.25
C ASP A 246 4.91 8.89 -2.72
N CYS A 247 4.34 8.07 -3.58
CA CYS A 247 3.36 7.04 -3.22
C CYS A 247 4.03 5.79 -2.64
N GLY A 248 3.48 5.18 -1.59
CA GLY A 248 3.95 3.91 -1.02
C GLY A 248 3.62 2.70 -1.91
N LEU A 249 4.09 2.71 -3.16
CA LEU A 249 3.85 1.72 -4.21
C LEU A 249 5.15 1.05 -4.69
N GLY A 250 6.31 1.47 -4.16
CA GLY A 250 7.63 0.97 -4.57
C GLY A 250 8.06 -0.34 -3.89
N ASP A 251 7.12 -1.07 -3.27
CA ASP A 251 7.39 -2.16 -2.34
C ASP A 251 7.45 -3.55 -2.96
N LEU A 252 7.30 -3.69 -4.28
CA LEU A 252 7.34 -4.97 -4.98
C LEU A 252 8.64 -5.77 -4.68
N GLY A 253 9.76 -5.06 -4.47
CA GLY A 253 11.04 -5.67 -4.11
C GLY A 253 11.03 -6.46 -2.79
N ARG A 254 10.05 -6.22 -1.90
CA ARG A 254 9.87 -6.97 -0.65
C ARG A 254 9.34 -8.38 -0.87
N LEU A 255 8.73 -8.65 -2.01
CA LEU A 255 8.23 -9.97 -2.37
C LEU A 255 9.34 -10.82 -3.03
N ALA A 256 9.27 -12.13 -2.84
CA ALA A 256 10.20 -13.10 -3.44
C ALA A 256 10.01 -13.25 -4.96
N GLY A 257 8.92 -12.72 -5.50
CA GLY A 257 8.59 -12.70 -6.92
C GLY A 257 7.32 -11.91 -7.16
N ASP A 258 6.67 -12.19 -8.29
CA ASP A 258 5.47 -11.50 -8.73
C ASP A 258 4.65 -12.43 -9.64
N LEU A 259 3.41 -12.06 -9.94
CA LEU A 259 2.44 -12.87 -10.69
C LEU A 259 2.49 -12.63 -12.20
N VAL A 260 3.34 -11.72 -12.66
CA VAL A 260 3.48 -11.31 -14.06
C VAL A 260 4.88 -11.64 -14.60
N GLU A 261 5.04 -11.61 -15.92
CA GLU A 261 6.37 -11.75 -16.53
C GLU A 261 7.32 -10.64 -16.06
N ARG A 262 8.63 -10.94 -15.95
CA ARG A 262 9.64 -10.00 -15.43
C ARG A 262 9.60 -8.62 -16.09
N VAL A 263 9.35 -8.55 -17.40
CA VAL A 263 9.30 -7.30 -18.17
C VAL A 263 8.04 -6.46 -17.89
N ARG A 264 7.04 -7.03 -17.23
CA ARG A 264 5.79 -6.39 -16.82
C ARG A 264 5.74 -6.10 -15.32
N MET A 265 6.75 -6.52 -14.56
CA MET A 265 6.84 -6.23 -13.13
C MET A 265 6.93 -4.72 -12.90
N LEU A 266 6.11 -4.20 -11.99
CA LEU A 266 6.11 -2.79 -11.58
C LEU A 266 7.21 -2.53 -10.54
N ALA A 267 8.47 -2.67 -10.98
CA ALA A 267 9.64 -2.28 -10.22
C ALA A 267 10.00 -0.81 -10.49
N PRO A 268 10.27 0.02 -9.46
CA PRO A 268 10.59 1.42 -9.67
C PRO A 268 11.85 1.63 -10.50
N VAL A 269 11.81 2.64 -11.38
CA VAL A 269 12.97 3.10 -12.16
C VAL A 269 13.08 4.62 -12.00
N ASP A 270 14.25 5.09 -11.60
CA ASP A 270 14.52 6.49 -11.24
C ASP A 270 13.51 7.05 -10.22
N GLY A 271 13.09 6.22 -9.27
CA GLY A 271 12.13 6.58 -8.23
C GLY A 271 10.68 6.70 -8.71
N HIS A 272 10.36 6.20 -9.91
CA HIS A 272 9.02 6.31 -10.49
C HIS A 272 8.48 4.97 -10.99
N LEU A 273 7.15 4.87 -11.05
CA LEU A 273 6.41 3.80 -11.73
C LEU A 273 5.50 4.38 -12.83
N PRO A 274 5.29 3.65 -13.94
CA PRO A 274 4.44 4.11 -15.04
C PRO A 274 2.95 3.89 -14.74
N VAL A 275 2.09 4.81 -15.19
CA VAL A 275 0.64 4.59 -15.18
C VAL A 275 0.23 3.94 -16.50
N ALA A 276 -0.37 2.75 -16.41
CA ALA A 276 -0.95 2.06 -17.55
C ALA A 276 -2.49 2.19 -17.51
N PRO A 277 -3.17 2.22 -18.67
CA PRO A 277 -4.63 2.30 -18.72
C PRO A 277 -5.32 1.01 -18.23
N MET A 278 -4.58 -0.09 -18.14
CA MET A 278 -5.06 -1.41 -17.72
C MET A 278 -3.96 -2.14 -16.93
N PRO A 279 -4.33 -3.07 -16.04
CA PRO A 279 -3.36 -3.88 -15.30
C PRO A 279 -2.59 -4.85 -16.21
N PRO A 280 -1.38 -5.27 -15.82
CA PRO A 280 -0.68 -6.34 -16.52
C PRO A 280 -1.43 -7.67 -16.39
N ALA A 281 -1.45 -8.47 -17.46
CA ALA A 281 -1.98 -9.83 -17.40
C ALA A 281 -1.03 -10.74 -16.58
N PRO A 282 -1.57 -11.67 -15.78
CA PRO A 282 -0.74 -12.63 -15.05
C PRO A 282 -0.06 -13.63 -15.99
N ASP A 283 1.14 -14.05 -15.61
CA ASP A 283 1.90 -15.10 -16.30
C ASP A 283 1.49 -16.47 -15.72
N PRO A 284 0.94 -17.40 -16.53
CA PRO A 284 0.56 -18.74 -16.08
C PRO A 284 1.69 -19.46 -15.32
N ARG A 285 2.95 -19.29 -15.74
CA ARG A 285 4.10 -19.93 -15.08
C ARG A 285 4.35 -19.36 -13.68
N GLN A 286 4.14 -18.06 -13.48
CA GLN A 286 4.25 -17.46 -12.15
C GLN A 286 3.07 -17.89 -11.27
N LEU A 287 1.86 -17.98 -11.83
CA LEU A 287 0.70 -18.46 -11.09
C LEU A 287 0.88 -19.91 -10.62
N ASP A 288 1.50 -20.76 -11.42
CA ASP A 288 1.80 -22.14 -11.04
C ASP A 288 2.92 -22.21 -10.01
N ARG A 289 3.94 -21.33 -10.12
CA ARG A 289 5.02 -21.20 -9.14
C ARG A 289 4.52 -20.76 -7.75
N PHE A 290 3.57 -19.84 -7.71
CA PHE A 290 3.02 -19.25 -6.49
C PHE A 290 1.63 -19.81 -6.15
N ALA A 291 1.30 -21.00 -6.62
CA ALA A 291 0.03 -21.65 -6.34
C ALA A 291 -0.09 -21.98 -4.84
N VAL A 292 -1.30 -21.82 -4.29
CA VAL A 292 -1.62 -22.19 -2.91
C VAL A 292 -1.99 -23.67 -2.85
N SER A 293 -1.43 -24.41 -1.90
CA SER A 293 -1.73 -25.84 -1.71
C SER A 293 -3.20 -26.11 -1.34
N ASP A 294 -3.80 -25.21 -0.56
CA ASP A 294 -5.22 -25.25 -0.19
C ASP A 294 -5.88 -23.89 -0.49
N PRO A 295 -6.51 -23.74 -1.67
CA PRO A 295 -7.14 -22.51 -2.06
C PRO A 295 -8.60 -22.38 -1.54
N ALA A 296 -9.12 -23.37 -0.80
CA ALA A 296 -10.54 -23.43 -0.44
C ALA A 296 -10.98 -22.21 0.36
N ARG A 297 -10.19 -21.81 1.38
CA ARG A 297 -10.48 -20.62 2.20
C ARG A 297 -10.66 -19.34 1.37
N TRP A 298 -9.88 -19.19 0.30
CA TRP A 298 -9.90 -18.00 -0.55
C TRP A 298 -11.14 -18.01 -1.43
N HIS A 299 -11.48 -19.16 -2.02
CA HIS A 299 -12.71 -19.32 -2.81
C HIS A 299 -13.96 -19.13 -1.96
N GLU A 300 -13.99 -19.69 -0.74
CA GLU A 300 -15.10 -19.50 0.20
C GLU A 300 -15.30 -18.03 0.55
N LEU A 301 -14.21 -17.32 0.88
CA LEU A 301 -14.23 -15.88 1.13
C LEU A 301 -14.76 -15.12 -0.09
N LEU A 302 -14.22 -15.40 -1.28
CA LEU A 302 -14.58 -14.73 -2.53
C LEU A 302 -16.05 -14.95 -2.89
N VAL A 303 -16.54 -16.19 -2.80
CA VAL A 303 -17.95 -16.53 -3.08
C VAL A 303 -18.87 -15.85 -2.08
N ARG A 304 -18.47 -15.78 -0.80
CA ARG A 304 -19.25 -15.12 0.24
C ARG A 304 -19.40 -13.62 -0.03
N VAL A 305 -18.32 -12.91 -0.34
CA VAL A 305 -18.38 -11.46 -0.64
C VAL A 305 -19.09 -11.19 -1.98
N ALA A 306 -18.92 -12.05 -2.99
CA ALA A 306 -19.61 -11.93 -4.27
C ALA A 306 -21.14 -12.11 -4.14
N ARG A 307 -21.60 -12.89 -3.17
CA ARG A 307 -23.04 -13.08 -2.86
C ARG A 307 -23.61 -12.01 -1.93
N GLY A 308 -22.78 -11.47 -1.02
CA GLY A 308 -23.20 -10.46 -0.05
C GLY A 308 -23.60 -9.12 -0.69
N GLY A 309 -23.03 -8.79 -1.85
CA GLY A 309 -23.17 -7.45 -2.44
C GLY A 309 -22.40 -6.40 -1.62
N PRO A 310 -22.19 -5.19 -2.15
CA PRO A 310 -21.69 -4.08 -1.34
C PRO A 310 -22.79 -3.63 -0.38
N ASP A 311 -22.50 -3.65 0.93
CA ASP A 311 -23.32 -2.98 1.96
C ASP A 311 -23.38 -1.46 1.72
#